data_AF-A0A1G7UY54-F1
#
_entry.id   AF-A0A1G7UY54-F1
#
_cell.length_a   1.000
_cell.length_b   1.000
_cell.length_c   1.000
_cell.angle_alpha   90.00
_cell.angle_beta   90.00
_cell.angle_gamma   90.00
#
_symmetry.space_group_name_H-M   'P 1'
#
loop_
_entity.id
_entity.type
_entity.pdbx_description
1 polymer ?
#
loop_
_entity_poly.entity_id
_entity_poly.type
_entity_poly.pdbx_seq_one_letter_code
_entity_poly.pdbx_strand_id
1 'polypeptide(L)'
;MPLPARVAVDPGIMTAPADPLLLQALETLLLAERQLGDAADRLSAAAPTAVRLADDTDWSTQAAVRFHTAAETWQVDMRTLAALAAAAREDVRRLSERMQLLAWGHLFV
;
A
#
# COMPACT_ATOMS: atom_id res chain seq x y z
N MET A 1 18.96 57.23 19.01
CA MET A 1 18.56 56.42 17.84
C MET A 1 18.66 54.94 18.22
N PRO A 2 17.60 54.31 18.74
CA PRO A 2 17.63 52.88 19.01
C PRO A 2 17.24 52.07 17.75
N LEU A 3 18.01 51.04 17.46
CA LEU A 3 17.79 50.05 16.40
C LEU A 3 16.47 49.28 16.63
N PRO A 4 15.70 48.93 15.59
CA PRO A 4 14.51 48.10 15.76
C PRO A 4 14.90 46.69 16.18
N ALA A 5 14.17 46.18 17.18
CA ALA A 5 14.26 44.82 17.67
C ALA A 5 14.08 43.84 16.50
N ARG A 6 15.04 42.92 16.35
CA ARG A 6 14.88 41.74 15.50
C ARG A 6 13.71 40.94 16.05
N VAL A 7 12.61 40.90 15.29
CA VAL A 7 11.52 39.95 15.53
C VAL A 7 12.13 38.56 15.40
N ALA A 8 12.23 37.85 16.52
CA ALA A 8 12.55 36.45 16.54
C ALA A 8 11.41 35.73 15.80
N VAL A 9 11.71 35.20 14.61
CA VAL A 9 10.83 34.24 13.95
C VAL A 9 10.89 32.99 14.80
N ASP A 10 9.81 32.74 15.54
CA ASP A 10 9.62 31.51 16.29
C ASP A 10 9.50 30.35 15.28
N PRO A 11 10.40 29.37 15.26
CA PRO A 11 10.28 28.20 14.39
C PRO A 11 9.18 27.22 14.86
N GLY A 12 8.38 27.61 15.86
CA GLY A 12 7.56 26.72 16.66
C GLY A 12 6.07 26.62 16.34
N ILE A 13 5.60 26.90 15.12
CA ILE A 13 4.23 26.52 14.73
C ILE A 13 4.22 25.94 13.31
N MET A 14 4.69 24.68 13.19
CA MET A 14 4.04 23.76 12.26
C MET A 14 2.62 23.58 12.77
N THR A 15 1.72 24.45 12.33
CA THR A 15 0.30 24.43 12.66
C THR A 15 -0.20 23.02 12.44
N ALA A 16 -0.70 22.40 13.51
CA ALA A 16 -1.32 21.08 13.44
C ALA A 16 -2.35 21.07 12.30
N PRO A 17 -2.48 19.97 11.54
CA PRO A 17 -3.43 19.90 10.43
C PRO A 17 -4.81 20.33 10.90
N ALA A 18 -5.37 21.32 10.21
CA ALA A 18 -6.52 22.10 10.65
C ALA A 18 -7.83 21.31 10.75
N ASP A 19 -7.83 20.02 10.37
CA ASP A 19 -9.01 19.18 10.37
C ASP A 19 -8.68 17.77 10.94
N PRO A 20 -9.23 17.42 12.12
CA PRO A 20 -9.05 16.09 12.72
C PRO A 20 -9.65 14.96 11.85
N LEU A 21 -10.64 15.25 11.01
CA LEU A 21 -11.22 14.29 10.08
C LEU A 21 -10.23 13.96 8.95
N LEU A 22 -9.44 14.95 8.54
CA LEU A 22 -8.43 14.81 7.49
C LEU A 22 -7.20 14.03 8.00
N LEU A 23 -6.83 14.21 9.28
CA LEU A 23 -5.87 13.35 9.98
C LEU A 23 -6.33 11.90 10.06
N GLN A 24 -7.56 11.66 10.53
CA GLN A 24 -8.12 10.33 10.67
C GLN A 24 -8.21 9.60 9.32
N ALA A 25 -8.58 10.32 8.26
CA ALA A 25 -8.60 9.79 6.91
C ALA A 25 -7.18 9.43 6.41
N LEU A 26 -6.17 10.26 6.70
CA LEU A 26 -4.78 9.96 6.34
C LEU A 26 -4.27 8.70 7.06
N GLU A 27 -4.53 8.57 8.36
CA GLU A 27 -4.16 7.38 9.13
C GLU A 27 -4.81 6.11 8.58
N THR A 28 -6.09 6.23 8.19
CA THR A 28 -6.85 5.12 7.57
C THR A 28 -6.23 4.71 6.23
N LEU A 29 -5.83 5.68 5.41
CA LEU A 29 -5.18 5.41 4.12
C LEU A 29 -3.80 4.77 4.30
N LEU A 30 -2.99 5.25 5.26
CA LEU A 30 -1.68 4.65 5.55
C LEU A 30 -1.81 3.21 6.07
N LEU A 31 -2.82 2.94 6.89
CA LEU A 31 -3.13 1.57 7.34
C LEU A 31 -3.53 0.68 6.16
N ALA A 32 -4.41 1.17 5.27
CA ALA A 32 -4.83 0.45 4.08
C ALA A 32 -3.65 0.18 3.13
N GLU A 33 -2.74 1.15 2.95
CA GLU A 33 -1.53 0.98 2.14
C GLU A 33 -0.67 -0.17 2.67
N ARG A 34 -0.43 -0.21 3.98
CA ARG A 34 0.34 -1.28 4.62
C ARG A 34 -0.34 -2.64 4.46
N GLN A 35 -1.65 -2.71 4.70
CA GLN A 35 -2.41 -3.95 4.56
C GLN A 35 -2.41 -4.50 3.13
N LEU A 36 -2.52 -3.61 2.13
CA LEU A 36 -2.44 -3.99 0.72
C LEU A 36 -1.03 -4.46 0.33
N GLY A 37 0.02 -3.82 0.85
CA GLY A 37 1.41 -4.28 0.70
C GLY A 37 1.62 -5.68 1.27
N ASP A 38 1.22 -5.89 2.53
CA ASP A 38 1.33 -7.20 3.19
C ASP A 38 0.55 -8.29 2.46
N ALA A 39 -0.63 -7.96 1.94
CA ALA A 39 -1.44 -8.89 1.15
C ALA A 39 -0.77 -9.24 -0.18
N ALA A 40 -0.25 -8.25 -0.91
CA ALA A 40 0.48 -8.47 -2.16
C ALA A 40 1.69 -9.39 -1.94
N ASP A 41 2.50 -9.11 -0.91
CA ASP A 41 3.69 -9.92 -0.60
C ASP A 41 3.33 -11.36 -0.24
N ARG A 42 2.27 -11.57 0.54
CA ARG A 42 1.78 -12.92 0.89
C ARG A 42 1.27 -13.67 -0.33
N LEU A 43 0.52 -13.02 -1.21
CA LEU A 43 0.00 -13.63 -2.44
C LEU A 43 1.14 -13.99 -3.39
N SER A 44 2.14 -13.11 -3.55
CA SER A 44 3.34 -13.38 -4.33
C SER A 44 4.18 -14.52 -3.76
N ALA A 45 4.30 -14.63 -2.43
CA ALA A 45 5.00 -15.73 -1.77
C ALA A 45 4.23 -17.06 -1.84
N ALA A 46 2.89 -17.01 -1.82
CA ALA A 46 2.05 -18.19 -1.94
C ALA A 46 2.12 -18.78 -3.35
N ALA A 47 2.06 -17.94 -4.40
CA ALA A 47 2.02 -18.35 -5.81
C ALA A 47 3.01 -19.48 -6.23
N PRO A 48 4.30 -19.48 -5.86
CA PRO A 48 5.23 -20.57 -6.20
C PRO A 48 4.99 -21.88 -5.41
N THR A 49 4.27 -21.84 -4.29
CA THR A 49 4.10 -22.99 -3.39
C THR A 49 3.24 -24.08 -4.01
N ALA A 50 2.13 -23.72 -4.67
CA ALA A 50 1.28 -24.70 -5.34
C ALA A 50 1.96 -25.35 -6.55
N VAL A 51 2.79 -24.59 -7.28
CA VAL A 51 3.57 -25.12 -8.41
C VAL A 51 4.62 -26.11 -7.93
N ARG A 52 5.40 -25.78 -6.88
CA ARG A 52 6.34 -26.74 -6.29
C ARG A 52 5.65 -28.02 -5.81
N LEU A 53 4.49 -27.88 -5.17
CA LEU A 53 3.73 -29.05 -4.71
C LEU A 53 3.24 -29.91 -5.89
N ALA A 54 2.90 -29.28 -7.02
CA ALA A 54 2.57 -29.99 -8.25
C ALA A 54 3.79 -30.71 -8.83
N ASP A 55 4.92 -30.02 -8.93
CA ASP A 55 6.19 -30.55 -9.45
C ASP A 55 6.68 -31.79 -8.66
N ASP A 56 6.45 -31.80 -7.34
CA ASP A 56 6.81 -32.90 -6.44
C ASP A 56 5.82 -34.09 -6.45
N THR A 57 4.69 -33.99 -7.17
CA THR A 57 3.65 -35.03 -7.21
C THR A 57 3.92 -36.07 -8.30
N ASP A 58 3.77 -37.37 -7.98
CA ASP A 58 3.91 -38.45 -8.98
C ASP A 58 2.75 -38.43 -10.00
N TRP A 59 3.12 -38.36 -11.28
CA TRP A 59 2.31 -37.91 -12.41
C TRP A 59 1.45 -38.99 -13.07
N SER A 60 1.48 -40.22 -12.56
CA SER A 60 0.89 -41.38 -13.23
C SER A 60 -0.64 -41.42 -13.25
N THR A 61 -1.32 -40.43 -12.64
CA THR A 61 -2.79 -40.44 -12.48
C THR A 61 -3.47 -39.22 -13.10
N GLN A 62 -4.70 -39.41 -13.58
CA GLN A 62 -5.56 -38.31 -14.06
C GLN A 62 -5.83 -37.25 -12.96
N ALA A 63 -5.72 -37.64 -11.69
CA ALA A 63 -5.82 -36.73 -10.55
C ALA A 63 -4.62 -35.77 -10.48
N ALA A 64 -3.40 -36.23 -10.76
CA ALA A 64 -2.19 -35.40 -10.79
C ALA A 64 -2.26 -34.34 -11.89
N VAL A 65 -2.75 -34.70 -13.09
CA VAL A 65 -2.96 -33.74 -14.19
C VAL A 65 -3.95 -32.64 -13.81
N ARG A 66 -5.09 -33.00 -13.20
CA ARG A 66 -6.09 -32.03 -12.74
C ARG A 66 -5.54 -31.11 -11.65
N PHE A 67 -4.74 -31.67 -10.74
CA PHE A 67 -4.09 -30.90 -9.69
C PHE A 67 -3.13 -29.86 -10.27
N HIS A 68 -2.32 -30.21 -11.27
CA HIS A 68 -1.40 -29.28 -11.90
C HIS A 68 -2.11 -28.14 -12.63
N THR A 69 -3.14 -28.44 -13.43
CA THR A 69 -3.95 -27.38 -14.07
C THR A 69 -4.58 -26.44 -13.03
N ALA A 70 -5.04 -26.98 -11.89
CA ALA A 70 -5.55 -26.17 -10.80
C ALA A 70 -4.46 -25.33 -10.13
N ALA A 71 -3.25 -25.88 -9.95
CA ALA A 71 -2.11 -25.17 -9.39
C ALA A 71 -1.60 -24.03 -10.29
N GLU A 72 -1.56 -24.24 -11.61
CA GLU A 72 -1.24 -23.21 -12.60
C GLU A 72 -2.29 -22.10 -12.59
N THR A 73 -3.58 -22.46 -12.60
CA THR A 73 -4.69 -21.49 -12.54
C THR A 73 -4.60 -20.66 -11.26
N TRP A 74 -4.40 -21.32 -10.11
CA TRP A 74 -4.24 -20.64 -8.84
C TRP A 74 -3.02 -19.70 -8.83
N GLN A 75 -1.89 -20.11 -9.42
CA GLN A 75 -0.72 -19.24 -9.53
C GLN A 75 -1.02 -17.97 -10.33
N VAL A 76 -1.74 -18.10 -11.45
CA VAL A 76 -2.17 -16.96 -12.27
C VAL A 76 -3.10 -16.04 -11.48
N ASP A 77 -4.07 -16.61 -10.75
CA ASP A 77 -5.00 -15.85 -9.91
C ASP A 77 -4.26 -15.09 -8.80
N MET A 78 -3.33 -15.74 -8.09
CA MET A 78 -2.56 -15.10 -7.02
C MET A 78 -1.68 -13.96 -7.55
N ARG A 79 -1.05 -14.13 -8.72
CA ARG A 79 -0.30 -13.04 -9.39
C ARG A 79 -1.20 -11.88 -9.79
N THR A 80 -2.39 -12.17 -10.28
CA THR A 80 -3.39 -11.16 -10.66
C THR A 80 -3.84 -10.38 -9.42
N LEU A 81 -4.18 -11.06 -8.33
CA LEU A 81 -4.55 -10.43 -7.06
C LEU A 81 -3.42 -9.58 -6.48
N ALA A 82 -2.17 -10.06 -6.54
CA ALA A 82 -1.01 -9.30 -6.10
C ALA A 82 -0.84 -8.01 -6.92
N ALA A 83 -1.01 -8.07 -8.24
CA ALA A 83 -0.96 -6.90 -9.11
C ALA A 83 -2.08 -5.89 -8.80
N LEU A 84 -3.31 -6.37 -8.55
CA LEU A 84 -4.43 -5.52 -8.14
C LEU A 84 -4.19 -4.86 -6.78
N ALA A 85 -3.65 -5.60 -5.82
CA ALA A 85 -3.30 -5.06 -4.50
C ALA A 85 -2.20 -3.98 -4.61
N ALA A 86 -1.18 -4.21 -5.44
CA ALA A 86 -0.14 -3.21 -5.71
C ALA A 86 -0.69 -1.95 -6.40
N ALA A 87 -1.61 -2.10 -7.36
CA ALA A 87 -2.28 -0.97 -7.99
C ALA A 87 -3.14 -0.17 -6.99
N ALA A 88 -3.93 -0.86 -6.17
CA ALA A 88 -4.73 -0.22 -5.11
C ALA A 88 -3.85 0.51 -4.08
N ARG A 89 -2.70 -0.08 -3.73
CA ARG A 89 -1.72 0.55 -2.84
C ARG A 89 -1.21 1.87 -3.44
N GLU A 90 -0.88 1.86 -4.72
CA GLU A 90 -0.42 3.05 -5.44
C GLU A 90 -1.50 4.14 -5.50
N ASP A 91 -2.77 3.78 -5.73
CA ASP A 91 -3.89 4.72 -5.70
C ASP A 91 -4.07 5.35 -4.30
N VAL A 92 -3.97 4.54 -3.24
CA VAL A 92 -4.01 4.99 -1.85
C VAL A 92 -2.84 5.93 -1.53
N ARG A 93 -1.64 5.63 -2.03
CA ARG A 93 -0.46 6.50 -1.88
C ARG A 93 -0.69 7.85 -2.54
N ARG A 94 -1.16 7.88 -3.80
CA ARG A 94 -1.48 9.12 -4.51
C ARG A 94 -2.57 9.93 -3.80
N LEU A 95 -3.59 9.26 -3.26
CA LEU A 95 -4.64 9.93 -2.50
C LEU A 95 -4.08 10.56 -1.22
N SER A 96 -3.21 9.83 -0.51
CA SER A 96 -2.54 10.30 0.71
C SER A 96 -1.66 11.53 0.42
N GLU A 97 -0.88 11.51 -0.66
CA GLU A 97 -0.07 12.65 -1.11
C GLU A 97 -0.93 13.87 -1.43
N ARG A 98 -2.06 13.68 -2.13
CA ARG A 98 -3.01 14.77 -2.40
C ARG A 98 -3.62 15.33 -1.13
N MET A 99 -3.97 14.48 -0.17
CA MET A 99 -4.51 14.90 1.12
C MET A 99 -3.47 15.66 1.94
N GLN A 100 -2.21 15.25 1.93
CA GLN A 100 -1.12 16.01 2.55
C GLN A 100 -0.97 17.39 1.89
N LEU A 101 -0.98 17.47 0.57
CA LEU A 101 -0.93 18.76 -0.13
C LEU A 101 -2.10 19.69 0.24
N LEU A 102 -3.31 19.16 0.42
CA LEU A 102 -4.45 19.94 0.89
C LEU A 102 -4.29 20.37 2.36
N ALA A 103 -3.85 19.45 3.23
CA ALA A 103 -3.64 19.73 4.65
C ALA A 103 -2.62 20.85 4.89
N TRP A 104 -1.57 20.91 4.08
CA TRP A 104 -0.40 21.80 4.26
C TRP A 104 -0.32 22.94 3.24
N GLY A 105 -1.03 22.86 2.11
CA GLY A 105 -1.03 23.87 1.05
C GLY A 105 -1.81 25.14 1.37
N HIS A 106 -2.67 25.11 2.40
CA HIS A 106 -3.35 26.32 2.90
C HIS A 106 -2.44 27.26 3.72
N LEU A 107 -1.16 26.90 3.94
CA LEU A 107 -0.19 27.72 4.68
C LEU A 107 0.62 28.70 3.80
N PHE A 108 0.39 28.75 2.49
CA PHE A 108 1.16 29.59 1.54
C PHE A 108 0.32 30.55 0.68
N VAL A 109 -0.91 30.88 1.08
CA VAL A 109 -1.71 31.94 0.44
C VAL A 109 -1.91 33.11 1.39
#